data_AF-A0A525C1B2-F1
#
_entry.id   AF-A0A525C1B2-F1
#
_cell.length_a   1.000
_cell.length_b   1.000
_cell.length_c   1.000
_cell.angle_alpha   90.00
_cell.angle_beta   90.00
_cell.angle_gamma   90.00
#
_symmetry.space_group_name_H-M   'P 1'
#
loop_
_entity.id
_entity.type
_entity.pdbx_description
1 polymer ?
#
loop_
_entity_poly.entity_id
_entity_poly.type
_entity_poly.pdbx_seq_one_letter_code
_entity_poly.pdbx_strand_id
1 'polypeptide(L)'
;MINAFNTILVLAPHTDDGELGCGGTIAKLVEAGKDVYYAAFSTARQSLPSGFKDDTLKHEVKEATLKLGIPEKNLIIFDYEVRKLNYHRQDILEELVQIKRSIAPELIFMPSLNDIHQDHTTIATEALRAYKNNTILGYELIWNNLSFNTQCFIKLEERHIQQKADTLKLYVSQKNKVYTSEEFIF
;
A
#
# COMPACT_ATOMS: atom_id res chain seq x y z
N MET A 1 -12.60 9.64 -13.19
CA MET A 1 -11.71 8.61 -13.78
C MET A 1 -11.64 7.40 -12.86
N ILE A 2 -11.11 7.50 -11.63
CA ILE A 2 -11.03 6.35 -10.71
C ILE A 2 -12.39 5.76 -10.29
N ASN A 3 -13.47 6.57 -10.28
CA ASN A 3 -14.81 6.11 -9.93
C ASN A 3 -15.43 5.11 -10.93
N ALA A 4 -14.86 4.98 -12.13
CA ALA A 4 -15.33 4.02 -13.12
C ALA A 4 -14.99 2.57 -12.75
N PHE A 5 -13.98 2.38 -11.89
CA PHE A 5 -13.54 1.07 -11.45
C PHE A 5 -14.32 0.62 -10.22
N ASN A 6 -14.62 -0.67 -10.12
CA ASN A 6 -15.33 -1.27 -9.00
C ASN A 6 -14.41 -2.08 -8.08
N THR A 7 -13.47 -2.81 -8.64
CA THR A 7 -12.53 -3.65 -7.89
C THR A 7 -11.13 -3.06 -7.96
N ILE A 8 -10.59 -2.70 -6.79
CA ILE A 8 -9.33 -1.98 -6.64
C ILE A 8 -8.36 -2.85 -5.87
N LEU A 9 -7.11 -2.92 -6.30
CA LEU A 9 -6.03 -3.60 -5.58
C LEU A 9 -4.93 -2.61 -5.20
N VAL A 10 -4.60 -2.54 -3.92
CA VAL A 10 -3.45 -1.79 -3.39
C VAL A 10 -2.34 -2.78 -3.08
N LEU A 11 -1.19 -2.59 -3.70
CA LEU A 11 0.02 -3.39 -3.47
C LEU A 11 0.98 -2.59 -2.61
N ALA A 12 1.23 -3.06 -1.39
CA ALA A 12 2.08 -2.41 -0.41
C ALA A 12 3.32 -3.28 -0.11
N PRO A 13 4.54 -2.83 -0.47
CA PRO A 13 5.76 -3.57 -0.15
C PRO A 13 5.89 -3.89 1.34
N HIS A 14 5.67 -2.90 2.20
CA HIS A 14 5.56 -3.01 3.64
C HIS A 14 4.14 -2.66 4.11
N THR A 15 3.86 -2.96 5.37
CA THR A 15 2.51 -2.89 5.94
C THR A 15 1.85 -1.51 5.92
N ASP A 16 2.61 -0.42 5.89
CA ASP A 16 2.14 0.97 5.97
C ASP A 16 2.21 1.74 4.64
N ASP A 17 2.83 1.17 3.60
CA ASP A 17 3.13 1.90 2.36
C ASP A 17 1.89 2.33 1.58
N GLY A 18 0.85 1.51 1.55
CA GLY A 18 -0.39 1.83 0.84
C GLY A 18 -1.10 3.04 1.45
N GLU A 19 -1.13 3.10 2.78
CA GLU A 19 -1.69 4.20 3.56
C GLU A 19 -0.86 5.47 3.43
N LEU A 20 0.47 5.35 3.54
CA LEU A 20 1.41 6.46 3.37
C LEU A 20 1.32 7.05 1.96
N GLY A 21 1.34 6.20 0.94
CA GLY A 21 1.36 6.63 -0.46
C GLY A 21 0.01 7.09 -0.99
N CYS A 22 -1.07 6.39 -0.66
CA CYS A 22 -2.40 6.67 -1.25
C CYS A 22 -3.59 6.51 -0.29
N GLY A 23 -3.39 6.50 1.03
CA GLY A 23 -4.46 6.29 2.02
C GLY A 23 -5.68 7.20 1.88
N GLY A 24 -5.50 8.46 1.48
CA GLY A 24 -6.64 9.35 1.23
C GLY A 24 -7.45 8.98 -0.02
N THR A 25 -6.77 8.45 -1.05
CA THR A 25 -7.43 7.88 -2.24
C THR A 25 -8.16 6.59 -1.89
N ILE A 26 -7.57 5.73 -1.05
CA ILE A 26 -8.22 4.52 -0.53
C ILE A 26 -9.51 4.90 0.20
N ALA A 27 -9.44 5.85 1.15
CA ALA A 27 -10.60 6.33 1.88
C ALA A 27 -11.71 6.84 0.94
N LYS A 28 -11.34 7.61 -0.09
CA LYS A 28 -12.29 8.09 -1.10
C LYS A 28 -12.95 6.96 -1.91
N LEU A 29 -12.19 5.94 -2.28
CA LEU A 29 -12.72 4.79 -3.04
C LEU A 29 -13.66 3.93 -2.18
N VAL A 30 -13.30 3.73 -0.91
CA VAL A 30 -14.18 3.04 0.05
C VAL A 30 -15.47 3.85 0.29
N GLU A 31 -15.38 5.17 0.47
CA GLU A 31 -16.56 6.06 0.58
C GLU A 31 -17.47 5.95 -0.65
N ALA A 32 -16.88 5.81 -1.84
CA ALA A 32 -17.60 5.61 -3.09
C ALA A 32 -18.16 4.18 -3.29
N GLY A 33 -18.07 3.31 -2.27
CA GLY A 33 -18.59 1.95 -2.30
C GLY A 33 -17.80 0.98 -3.18
N LYS A 34 -16.51 1.24 -3.42
CA LYS A 34 -15.65 0.35 -4.22
C LYS A 34 -15.13 -0.82 -3.39
N ASP A 35 -14.95 -1.96 -4.05
CA ASP A 35 -14.40 -3.17 -3.42
C ASP A 35 -12.86 -3.08 -3.45
N VAL A 36 -12.28 -2.62 -2.34
CA VAL A 36 -10.83 -2.40 -2.22
C VAL A 36 -10.18 -3.60 -1.56
N TYR A 37 -9.12 -4.11 -2.19
CA TYR A 37 -8.22 -5.14 -1.68
C TYR A 37 -6.87 -4.54 -1.35
N TYR A 38 -6.22 -5.06 -0.31
CA TYR A 38 -4.91 -4.61 0.13
C TYR A 38 -4.00 -5.82 0.27
N ALA A 39 -2.83 -5.79 -0.40
CA ALA A 39 -1.83 -6.85 -0.31
C ALA A 39 -0.51 -6.28 0.24
N ALA A 40 -0.15 -6.67 1.46
CA ALA A 40 1.12 -6.35 2.10
C ALA A 40 2.13 -7.49 1.88
N PHE A 41 3.32 -7.20 1.35
CA PHE A 41 4.30 -8.25 1.00
C PHE A 41 5.26 -8.62 2.13
N SER A 42 5.65 -7.65 2.95
CA SER A 42 6.49 -7.90 4.12
C SER A 42 5.91 -7.23 5.35
N THR A 43 5.90 -7.97 6.46
CA THR A 43 5.55 -7.46 7.79
C THR A 43 6.64 -6.57 8.39
N ALA A 44 7.78 -6.42 7.71
CA ALA A 44 8.91 -5.61 8.16
C ALA A 44 9.35 -5.87 9.61
N ARG A 45 9.21 -7.11 10.11
CA ARG A 45 9.51 -7.48 11.51
C ARG A 45 10.89 -7.05 12.02
N GLN A 46 11.91 -7.03 11.16
CA GLN A 46 13.26 -6.59 11.53
C GLN A 46 13.38 -5.06 11.72
N SER A 47 12.37 -4.31 11.28
CA SER A 47 12.27 -2.86 11.45
C SER A 47 11.52 -2.47 12.73
N LEU A 48 11.06 -3.44 13.52
CA LEU A 48 10.42 -3.18 14.80
C LEU A 48 11.42 -2.62 15.82
N PRO A 49 11.05 -1.57 16.57
CA PRO A 49 11.82 -1.15 17.74
C PRO A 49 11.90 -2.25 18.80
N SER A 50 12.94 -2.21 19.62
CA SER A 50 13.08 -3.14 20.76
C SER A 50 11.86 -3.04 21.70
N GLY A 51 11.32 -4.19 22.09
CA GLY A 51 10.20 -4.30 23.03
C GLY A 51 8.83 -4.58 22.39
N PHE A 52 8.74 -4.52 21.06
CA PHE A 52 7.56 -4.99 20.33
C PHE A 52 7.66 -6.48 20.00
N LYS A 53 6.51 -7.14 19.84
CA LYS A 53 6.43 -8.53 19.39
C LYS A 53 6.54 -8.61 17.88
N ASP A 54 7.09 -9.71 17.35
CA ASP A 54 7.29 -9.92 15.91
C ASP A 54 6.00 -9.78 15.06
N ASP A 55 4.83 -10.05 15.65
CA ASP A 55 3.53 -9.97 14.98
C ASP A 55 2.88 -8.58 15.07
N THR A 56 3.54 -7.59 15.69
CA THR A 56 2.97 -6.25 15.94
C THR A 56 2.52 -5.58 14.65
N LEU A 57 3.39 -5.49 13.64
CA LEU A 57 3.06 -4.82 12.37
C LEU A 57 1.93 -5.54 11.60
N LYS A 58 1.79 -6.86 11.77
CA LYS A 58 0.69 -7.62 11.20
C LYS A 58 -0.66 -7.26 11.84
N HIS A 59 -0.68 -6.98 13.14
CA HIS A 59 -1.88 -6.49 13.83
C HIS A 59 -2.16 -5.03 13.47
N GLU A 60 -1.13 -4.19 13.43
CA GLU A 60 -1.29 -2.77 13.08
C GLU A 60 -1.89 -2.58 11.68
N VAL A 61 -1.45 -3.34 10.66
CA VAL A 61 -2.04 -3.26 9.31
C VAL A 61 -3.49 -3.76 9.25
N LYS A 62 -3.85 -4.77 10.06
CA LYS A 62 -5.23 -5.24 10.16
C LYS A 62 -6.14 -4.13 10.70
N GLU A 63 -5.72 -3.47 11.77
CA GLU A 63 -6.47 -2.35 12.35
C GLU A 63 -6.50 -1.15 11.40
N ALA A 64 -5.39 -0.83 10.73
CA ALA A 64 -5.28 0.28 9.80
C ALA A 64 -6.18 0.13 8.58
N THR A 65 -6.14 -1.03 7.93
CA THR A 65 -6.99 -1.30 6.76
C THR A 65 -8.46 -1.40 7.15
N LEU A 66 -8.79 -1.97 8.31
CA LEU A 66 -10.15 -1.95 8.86
C LEU A 66 -10.63 -0.52 9.12
N LYS A 67 -9.77 0.34 9.68
CA LYS A 67 -10.07 1.77 9.87
C LYS A 67 -10.34 2.48 8.55
N LEU A 68 -9.61 2.15 7.47
CA LEU A 68 -9.90 2.65 6.12
C LEU A 68 -11.19 2.11 5.52
N GLY A 69 -11.84 1.14 6.17
CA GLY A 69 -13.07 0.49 5.72
C GLY A 69 -12.83 -0.66 4.75
N ILE A 70 -11.60 -1.19 4.67
CA ILE A 70 -11.28 -2.42 3.96
C ILE A 70 -11.65 -3.60 4.86
N PRO A 71 -12.55 -4.51 4.45
CA PRO A 71 -12.92 -5.64 5.28
C PRO A 71 -11.76 -6.64 5.40
N GLU A 72 -11.63 -7.33 6.54
CA GLU A 72 -10.51 -8.25 6.81
C GLU A 72 -10.33 -9.32 5.71
N LYS A 73 -11.43 -9.80 5.10
CA LYS A 73 -11.39 -10.77 3.99
C LYS A 73 -10.69 -10.25 2.72
N ASN A 74 -10.56 -8.93 2.57
CA ASN A 74 -9.90 -8.27 1.45
C ASN A 74 -8.45 -7.89 1.76
N LEU A 75 -7.97 -8.16 2.98
CA LEU A 75 -6.59 -7.97 3.38
C LEU A 75 -5.78 -9.25 3.19
N ILE A 76 -4.73 -9.16 2.38
CA ILE A 76 -3.78 -10.23 2.11
C ILE A 76 -2.45 -9.81 2.72
N ILE A 77 -1.87 -10.66 3.57
CA ILE A 77 -0.58 -10.40 4.21
C ILE A 77 0.35 -11.58 3.92
N PHE A 78 1.41 -11.31 3.19
CA PHE A 78 2.55 -12.21 3.04
C PHE A 78 3.60 -11.94 4.13
N ASP A 79 4.53 -12.87 4.34
CA ASP A 79 5.59 -12.76 5.35
C ASP A 79 6.99 -12.88 4.72
N TYR A 80 7.20 -12.20 3.59
CA TYR A 80 8.54 -12.13 2.99
C TYR A 80 9.48 -11.32 3.88
N GLU A 81 10.76 -11.69 3.88
CA GLU A 81 11.77 -10.98 4.65
C GLU A 81 11.99 -9.57 4.08
N VAL A 82 11.99 -8.57 4.96
CA VAL A 82 12.21 -7.17 4.60
C VAL A 82 13.60 -6.96 3.99
N ARG A 83 13.71 -6.06 3.00
CA ARG A 83 14.92 -5.79 2.21
C ARG A 83 15.37 -6.98 1.36
N LYS A 84 14.55 -8.02 1.21
CA LYS A 84 14.87 -9.24 0.46
C LYS A 84 13.81 -9.61 -0.56
N LEU A 85 12.85 -8.73 -0.88
CA LEU A 85 11.83 -9.03 -1.89
C LEU A 85 12.46 -9.34 -3.25
N ASN A 86 13.61 -8.74 -3.56
CA ASN A 86 14.38 -8.97 -4.78
C ASN A 86 14.86 -10.42 -4.95
N TYR A 87 15.01 -11.20 -3.86
CA TYR A 87 15.34 -12.62 -3.93
C TYR A 87 14.12 -13.50 -4.24
N HIS A 88 12.91 -12.96 -4.03
CA HIS A 88 11.62 -13.65 -4.19
C HIS A 88 10.81 -13.13 -5.37
N ARG A 89 11.45 -12.47 -6.34
CA ARG A 89 10.76 -11.82 -7.48
C ARG A 89 9.82 -12.75 -8.24
N GLN A 90 10.26 -13.99 -8.47
CA GLN A 90 9.45 -14.97 -9.20
C GLN A 90 8.27 -15.45 -8.36
N ASP A 91 8.48 -15.73 -7.07
CA ASP A 91 7.41 -16.09 -6.13
C ASP A 91 6.37 -14.97 -6.05
N ILE A 92 6.81 -13.73 -5.89
CA ILE A 92 5.95 -12.53 -5.86
C ILE A 92 5.14 -12.42 -7.15
N LEU A 93 5.75 -12.62 -8.32
CA LEU A 93 5.02 -12.59 -9.58
C LEU A 93 3.92 -13.67 -9.61
N GLU A 94 4.20 -14.87 -9.09
CA GLU A 94 3.22 -15.95 -9.03
C GLU A 94 2.06 -15.60 -8.09
N GLU A 95 2.33 -15.02 -6.92
CA GLU A 95 1.31 -14.50 -6.01
C GLU A 95 0.44 -13.43 -6.68
N LEU A 96 1.05 -12.48 -7.39
CA LEU A 96 0.32 -11.44 -8.13
C LEU A 96 -0.55 -12.04 -9.24
N VAL A 97 -0.09 -13.08 -9.94
CA VAL A 97 -0.89 -13.80 -10.94
C VAL A 97 -2.06 -14.54 -10.30
N GLN A 98 -1.87 -15.12 -9.11
CA GLN A 98 -2.95 -15.76 -8.36
C GLN A 98 -4.00 -14.73 -7.92
N ILE A 99 -3.58 -13.62 -7.31
CA ILE A 99 -4.44 -12.49 -6.94
C ILE A 99 -5.22 -11.98 -8.16
N LYS A 100 -4.55 -11.80 -9.30
CA LYS A 100 -5.21 -11.37 -10.53
C LYS A 100 -6.34 -12.31 -10.96
N ARG A 101 -6.17 -13.63 -10.81
CA ARG A 101 -7.18 -14.62 -11.18
C ARG A 101 -8.33 -14.69 -10.19
N SER A 102 -8.07 -14.52 -8.90
CA SER A 102 -9.09 -14.63 -7.84
C SER A 102 -9.91 -13.35 -7.67
N ILE A 103 -9.29 -12.19 -7.77
CA ILE A 103 -9.90 -10.88 -7.48
C ILE A 103 -10.29 -10.14 -8.77
N ALA A 104 -9.58 -10.39 -9.88
CA ALA A 104 -9.78 -9.69 -11.16
C ALA A 104 -9.82 -8.14 -11.02
N PRO A 105 -8.78 -7.51 -10.43
CA PRO A 105 -8.79 -6.08 -10.17
C PRO A 105 -8.78 -5.25 -11.46
N GLU A 106 -9.51 -4.14 -11.46
CA GLU A 106 -9.63 -3.25 -12.62
C GLU A 106 -8.63 -2.10 -12.54
N LEU A 107 -8.36 -1.62 -11.31
CA LEU A 107 -7.38 -0.59 -10.98
C LEU A 107 -6.40 -1.11 -9.94
N ILE A 108 -5.11 -0.93 -10.21
CA ILE A 108 -4.02 -1.32 -9.31
C ILE A 108 -3.27 -0.06 -8.85
N PHE A 109 -3.14 0.10 -7.55
CA PHE A 109 -2.20 1.01 -6.93
C PHE A 109 -0.94 0.24 -6.53
N MET A 110 0.22 0.73 -6.94
CA MET A 110 1.53 0.15 -6.62
C MET A 110 2.53 1.27 -6.32
N PRO A 111 3.70 1.01 -5.72
CA PRO A 111 4.73 2.03 -5.62
C PRO A 111 5.14 2.57 -6.99
N SER A 112 5.58 3.82 -7.03
CA SER A 112 6.19 4.41 -8.22
C SER A 112 7.36 3.57 -8.72
N LEU A 113 7.50 3.45 -10.05
CA LEU A 113 8.67 2.82 -10.66
C LEU A 113 9.96 3.61 -10.42
N ASN A 114 9.86 4.87 -9.99
CA ASN A 114 11.00 5.72 -9.63
C ASN A 114 11.33 5.70 -8.13
N ASP A 115 10.65 4.88 -7.33
CA ASP A 115 10.96 4.70 -5.91
C ASP A 115 12.32 3.98 -5.78
N ILE A 116 13.26 4.61 -5.08
CA ILE A 116 14.64 4.11 -4.90
C ILE A 116 14.75 2.96 -3.90
N HIS A 117 13.70 2.66 -3.13
CA HIS A 117 13.71 1.58 -2.16
C HIS A 117 13.60 0.22 -2.88
N GLN A 118 14.58 -0.68 -2.69
CA GLN A 118 14.71 -1.92 -3.47
C GLN A 118 13.48 -2.85 -3.40
N ASP A 119 12.79 -2.87 -2.25
CA ASP A 119 11.56 -3.67 -2.10
C ASP A 119 10.41 -3.06 -2.94
N HIS A 120 10.35 -1.72 -3.02
CA HIS A 120 9.31 -1.00 -3.76
C HIS A 120 9.53 -1.18 -5.25
N THR A 121 10.79 -1.05 -5.70
CA THR A 121 11.19 -1.35 -7.08
C THR A 121 10.80 -2.78 -7.47
N THR A 122 10.98 -3.75 -6.56
CA THR A 122 10.61 -5.15 -6.81
C THR A 122 9.11 -5.30 -7.02
N ILE A 123 8.29 -4.84 -6.07
CA ILE A 123 6.83 -4.93 -6.19
C ILE A 123 6.33 -4.17 -7.44
N ALA A 124 6.81 -2.95 -7.69
CA ALA A 124 6.39 -2.16 -8.84
C ALA A 124 6.73 -2.85 -10.18
N THR A 125 7.92 -3.44 -10.29
CA THR A 125 8.35 -4.15 -11.51
C THR A 125 7.53 -5.41 -11.76
N GLU A 126 7.30 -6.22 -10.71
CA GLU A 126 6.52 -7.46 -10.86
C GLU A 126 5.02 -7.19 -11.05
N ALA A 127 4.48 -6.15 -10.41
CA ALA A 127 3.11 -5.68 -10.63
C ALA A 127 2.92 -5.19 -12.07
N LEU A 128 3.86 -4.42 -12.63
CA LEU A 128 3.79 -4.00 -14.03
C LEU A 128 3.71 -5.21 -14.98
N ARG A 129 4.49 -6.27 -14.71
CA ARG A 129 4.45 -7.50 -15.51
C ARG A 129 3.12 -8.25 -15.37
N ALA A 130 2.62 -8.40 -14.15
CA ALA A 130 1.38 -9.12 -13.85
C ALA A 130 0.13 -8.39 -14.40
N TYR A 131 0.12 -7.06 -14.34
CA TYR A 131 -1.04 -6.22 -14.61
C TYR A 131 -0.90 -5.32 -15.85
N LYS A 132 0.04 -5.60 -16.76
CA LYS A 132 0.26 -4.81 -18.00
C LYS A 132 -0.97 -4.55 -18.89
N ASN A 133 -2.07 -5.30 -18.70
CA ASN A 133 -3.32 -5.14 -19.42
C ASN A 133 -4.44 -4.48 -18.58
N ASN A 134 -4.10 -3.99 -17.38
CA ASN A 134 -5.01 -3.35 -16.43
C ASN A 134 -4.61 -1.87 -16.27
N THR A 135 -5.46 -1.07 -15.63
CA THR A 135 -5.07 0.29 -15.26
C THR A 135 -4.18 0.25 -14.02
N ILE A 136 -3.02 0.89 -14.09
CA ILE A 136 -2.05 0.96 -12.99
C ILE A 136 -1.77 2.42 -12.67
N LEU A 137 -1.79 2.78 -11.39
CA LEU A 137 -1.35 4.07 -10.88
C LEU A 137 -0.25 3.87 -9.82
N GLY A 138 0.89 4.52 -10.04
CA GLY A 138 1.99 4.54 -9.09
C GLY A 138 1.74 5.58 -7.99
N TYR A 139 1.71 5.17 -6.72
CA TYR A 139 1.73 6.11 -5.60
C TYR A 139 3.18 6.45 -5.21
N GLU A 140 3.35 7.60 -4.58
CA GLU A 140 4.67 8.15 -4.27
C GLU A 140 4.89 8.21 -2.76
N LEU A 141 6.11 7.88 -2.34
CA LEU A 141 6.63 8.23 -1.03
C LEU A 141 7.71 9.29 -1.24
N ILE A 142 7.45 10.51 -0.78
CA ILE A 142 8.19 11.72 -1.19
C ILE A 142 9.70 11.59 -0.92
N TRP A 143 10.09 10.90 0.15
CA TRP A 143 11.50 10.71 0.51
C TRP A 143 12.24 9.70 -0.38
N ASN A 144 11.52 8.86 -1.14
CA ASN A 144 12.11 7.90 -2.06
C ASN A 144 12.13 8.40 -3.51
N ASN A 145 11.23 9.31 -3.88
CA ASN A 145 11.07 9.74 -5.28
C ASN A 145 11.89 11.02 -5.57
N LEU A 146 13.14 10.86 -6.00
CA LEU A 146 14.02 11.98 -6.38
C LEU A 146 13.66 12.61 -7.73
N SER A 147 12.82 11.95 -8.53
CA SER A 147 12.29 12.44 -9.80
C SER A 147 10.82 12.08 -9.87
N PHE A 148 9.97 13.09 -10.07
CA PHE A 148 8.52 12.92 -10.14
C PHE A 148 8.03 13.22 -11.56
N ASN A 149 7.14 12.35 -12.05
CA ASN A 149 6.40 12.54 -13.29
C ASN A 149 4.93 12.30 -12.99
N THR A 150 4.29 13.28 -12.37
CA THR A 150 2.91 13.15 -11.89
C THR A 150 1.93 13.21 -13.07
N GLN A 151 1.43 12.04 -13.48
CA GLN A 151 0.51 11.91 -14.62
C GLN A 151 -0.97 11.98 -14.21
N CYS A 152 -1.28 11.79 -12.93
CA CYS A 152 -2.66 11.75 -12.43
C CYS A 152 -2.76 12.44 -11.06
N PHE A 153 -3.75 13.32 -10.92
CA PHE A 153 -4.10 13.93 -9.64
C PHE A 153 -5.48 13.47 -9.21
N ILE A 154 -5.58 12.96 -7.98
CA ILE A 154 -6.85 12.56 -7.38
C ILE A 154 -7.22 13.63 -6.37
N LYS A 155 -8.27 14.41 -6.69
CA LYS A 155 -8.78 15.44 -5.78
C LYS A 155 -9.33 14.77 -4.52
N LEU A 156 -8.73 15.10 -3.38
CA LEU A 156 -9.20 14.69 -2.06
C LEU A 156 -9.94 15.84 -1.37
N GLU A 157 -10.59 15.49 -0.27
CA GLU A 157 -11.30 16.42 0.61
C GLU A 157 -10.66 16.24 1.99
N GLU A 158 -10.79 17.23 2.86
CA GLU A 158 -10.15 17.22 4.18
C GLU A 158 -10.45 15.93 4.96
N ARG A 159 -11.70 15.44 4.92
CA ARG A 159 -12.07 14.17 5.56
C ARG A 159 -11.27 12.95 5.06
N HIS A 160 -10.89 12.93 3.77
CA HIS A 160 -10.08 11.85 3.20
C HIS A 160 -8.63 11.92 3.73
N ILE A 161 -8.09 13.12 3.90
CA ILE A 161 -6.76 13.35 4.46
C ILE A 161 -6.76 13.03 5.95
N GLN A 162 -7.79 13.44 6.69
CA GLN A 162 -7.95 13.11 8.09
C GLN A 162 -8.04 11.59 8.30
N GLN A 163 -8.79 10.87 7.45
CA GLN A 163 -8.88 9.42 7.54
C GLN A 163 -7.50 8.75 7.32
N LYS A 164 -6.70 9.26 6.37
CA LYS A 164 -5.32 8.81 6.17
C LYS A 164 -4.48 9.03 7.44
N ALA A 165 -4.52 10.24 8.00
CA ALA A 165 -3.79 10.57 9.22
C ALA A 165 -4.19 9.71 10.42
N ASP A 166 -5.50 9.55 10.65
CA ASP A 166 -6.02 8.73 11.75
C ASP A 166 -5.67 7.25 11.60
N THR A 167 -5.60 6.77 10.36
CA THR A 167 -5.15 5.41 10.06
C THR A 167 -3.67 5.22 10.39
N LEU A 168 -2.82 6.17 9.98
CA LEU A 168 -1.38 6.08 10.20
C LEU A 168 -1.00 6.12 11.70
N LYS A 169 -1.81 6.73 12.55
CA LYS A 169 -1.64 6.69 14.02
C LYS A 169 -1.75 5.29 14.61
N LEU A 170 -2.35 4.33 13.91
CA LEU A 170 -2.51 2.95 14.38
C LEU A 170 -1.20 2.16 14.30
N TYR A 171 -0.21 2.62 13.52
CA TYR A 171 1.14 2.10 13.51
C TYR A 171 1.96 2.63 14.70
N VAL A 172 1.57 2.23 15.92
CA VAL A 172 2.20 2.66 17.17
C VAL A 172 3.69 2.33 17.19
N SER A 173 4.08 1.20 16.59
CA SER A 173 5.47 0.78 16.43
C SER A 173 6.28 1.72 15.52
N GLN A 174 5.63 2.44 14.61
CA GLN A 174 6.25 3.34 13.62
C GLN A 174 6.07 4.84 13.94
N LYS A 175 5.37 5.20 15.01
CA LYS A 175 5.00 6.60 15.34
C LYS A 175 6.14 7.63 15.42
N ASN A 176 7.38 7.18 15.62
CA ASN A 176 8.54 8.07 15.75
C ASN A 176 9.10 8.52 14.38
N LYS A 177 8.51 8.05 13.28
CA LYS A 177 8.90 8.43 11.92
C LYS A 177 8.25 9.76 11.56
N VAL A 178 9.03 10.69 11.01
CA VAL A 178 8.52 12.03 10.65
C VAL A 178 7.36 11.94 9.66
N TYR A 179 7.43 10.99 8.73
CA TYR A 179 6.43 10.82 7.68
C TYR A 179 5.07 10.26 8.16
N THR A 180 4.96 9.84 9.42
CA THR A 180 3.69 9.41 10.02
C THR A 180 2.99 10.53 10.81
N SER A 181 3.58 11.72 10.91
CA SER A 181 3.00 12.85 11.66
C SER A 181 1.88 13.53 10.87
N GLU A 182 0.90 14.11 11.57
CA GLU A 182 -0.14 14.91 10.91
C GLU A 182 0.45 16.12 10.18
N GLU A 183 1.46 16.78 10.76
CA GLU A 183 2.16 17.91 10.15
C GLU A 183 2.79 17.55 8.80
N PHE A 184 3.26 16.31 8.63
CA PHE A 184 3.80 15.86 7.33
C PHE A 184 2.69 15.53 6.33
N ILE A 185 1.50 15.15 6.80
CA ILE A 185 0.39 14.68 5.96
C ILE A 185 -0.46 15.84 5.41
N PHE A 186 -0.60 16.93 6.18
CA PHE A 186 -1.37 18.13 5.82
C PHE A 186 -0.51 19.21 5.16
#